data_AF-A0A3P1BM40-F1
#
_entry.id   AF-A0A3P1BM40-F1
#
_cell.length_a   1.000
_cell.length_b   1.000
_cell.length_c   1.000
_cell.angle_alpha   90.00
_cell.angle_beta   90.00
_cell.angle_gamma   90.00
#
_symmetry.space_group_name_H-M   'P 1'
#
loop_
_entity.id
_entity.type
_entity.pdbx_description
1 polymer ?
#
loop_
_entity_poly.entity_id
_entity_poly.type
_entity_poly.pdbx_seq_one_letter_code
_entity_poly.pdbx_strand_id
1 'polypeptide(L)' 'MFIEQEIANRYSCPKCRNHEVYIKRIATTGTGFSRIFDIEHNVFIACSCARCSYTEFYNPEILEGKDNLGAALDLLFG' A
#
# COMPACT_ATOMS: atom_id res chain seq x y z
N MET A 1 4.90 -3.50 -9.61
CA MET A 1 6.31 -3.80 -9.25
C MET A 1 7.11 -2.54 -8.89
N PHE A 2 6.95 -1.40 -9.57
CA PHE A 2 7.69 -0.18 -9.20
C PHE A 2 7.31 0.38 -7.83
N ILE A 3 6.02 0.42 -7.48
CA ILE A 3 5.57 0.93 -6.18
C ILE A 3 6.00 0.05 -5.02
N GLU A 4 5.92 -1.27 -5.14
CA GLU A 4 6.28 -2.16 -4.05
C GLU A 4 7.76 -2.00 -3.66
N GLN A 5 8.64 -1.80 -4.65
CA GLN A 5 10.05 -1.52 -4.40
C GLN A 5 10.27 -0.16 -3.71
N GLU A 6 9.55 0.88 -4.15
CA GLU A 6 9.68 2.21 -3.56
C GLU A 6 9.19 2.25 -2.11
N ILE A 7 8.08 1.56 -1.83
CA ILE A 7 7.60 1.36 -0.46
C ILE A 7 8.66 0.62 0.35
N ALA A 8 9.21 -0.49 -0.14
CA ALA A 8 10.22 -1.26 0.60
C ALA A 8 11.47 -0.43 0.91
N ASN A 9 11.91 0.43 0.00
CA ASN A 9 13.10 1.27 0.17
C ASN A 9 12.90 2.39 1.21
N ARG A 10 11.68 2.90 1.36
CA ARG A 10 11.36 4.07 2.21
C ARG A 10 10.58 3.71 3.47
N TYR A 11 10.20 2.44 3.63
CA TYR A 11 9.35 2.01 4.73
C TYR A 11 10.00 2.27 6.08
N SER A 12 9.27 2.97 6.95
CA SER A 12 9.53 2.98 8.38
C SER A 12 8.23 2.74 9.12
N CYS A 13 8.22 1.74 9.99
CA CYS A 13 7.03 1.42 10.75
C CYS A 13 6.67 2.58 11.70
N PRO A 14 5.45 3.15 11.63
CA PRO A 14 5.04 4.27 12.47
C PRO A 14 4.87 3.89 13.96
N LYS A 15 4.89 2.59 14.27
CA LYS A 15 4.72 2.08 15.64
C LYS A 15 6.05 1.73 16.33
N CYS A 16 7.01 1.17 15.59
CA CYS A 16 8.25 0.64 16.18
C CYS A 16 9.54 1.05 15.44
N ARG A 17 9.43 1.86 14.38
CA ARG A 17 10.54 2.35 13.53
C ARG A 17 11.41 1.24 12.92
N ASN A 18 10.85 0.06 12.74
CA ASN A 18 11.47 -1.01 11.99
C ASN A 18 11.36 -0.72 10.49
N HIS A 19 12.37 -1.10 9.71
CA HIS A 19 12.42 -0.84 8.26
C HIS A 19 12.12 -2.11 7.43
N GLU A 20 11.97 -3.27 8.07
CA GLU A 20 11.56 -4.49 7.38
C GLU A 20 10.03 -4.58 7.28
N VAL A 21 9.55 -4.83 6.06
CA VAL A 21 8.14 -4.86 5.69
C VAL A 21 7.82 -6.05 4.79
N TYR A 22 6.67 -6.67 5.02
CA TYR A 22 6.04 -7.61 4.10
C TYR A 22 5.00 -6.87 3.27
N ILE A 23 5.20 -6.85 1.95
CA ILE A 23 4.31 -6.15 1.02
C ILE A 23 3.48 -7.18 0.26
N LYS A 24 2.16 -7.01 0.27
CA LYS A 24 1.23 -7.88 -0.46
C LYS A 24 0.18 -7.04 -1.17
N ARG A 25 0.03 -7.27 -2.47
CA ARG A 25 -1.08 -6.71 -3.24
C ARG A 25 -2.31 -7.58 -3.04
N ILE A 26 -3.41 -6.96 -2.60
CA ILE A 26 -4.69 -7.62 -2.39
C ILE A 26 -5.73 -6.99 -3.32
N ALA A 27 -6.55 -7.82 -3.95
CA ALA A 27 -7.74 -7.38 -4.66
C ALA A 27 -8.94 -7.77 -3.80
N THR A 28 -9.74 -6.78 -3.39
CA THR A 28 -10.97 -7.05 -2.65
C THR A 28 -12.14 -7.10 -3.62
N THR A 29 -12.85 -8.23 -3.66
CA THR A 29 -14.14 -8.32 -4.36
C THR A 29 -15.23 -7.77 -3.46
N GLY A 30 -15.90 -6.70 -3.86
CA GLY A 30 -17.04 -6.14 -3.12
C GLY A 30 -18.16 -7.18 -2.99
N THR A 31 -18.68 -7.36 -1.77
CA THR A 31 -19.84 -8.23 -1.50
C THR A 31 -21.14 -7.51 -1.88
N GLY A 32 -21.74 -7.85 -3.01
CA GLY A 32 -23.06 -7.36 -3.41
C GLY A 32 -23.24 -7.16 -4.92
N PHE A 33 -24.39 -6.61 -5.32
CA PHE A 33 -24.86 -6.35 -6.71
C PHE A 33 -23.89 -5.58 -7.65
N SER A 34 -22.68 -5.24 -7.22
CA SER A 34 -21.64 -4.51 -7.96
C SER A 34 -20.98 -5.30 -9.12
N ARG A 35 -21.54 -6.46 -9.50
CA ARG A 35 -20.99 -7.36 -10.52
C ARG A 35 -21.53 -7.11 -11.94
N ILE A 36 -22.34 -6.06 -12.15
CA ILE A 36 -23.00 -5.77 -13.44
C ILE A 36 -22.26 -4.67 -14.23
N PHE A 37 -21.41 -3.87 -13.59
CA PHE A 37 -20.58 -2.86 -14.24
C PHE A 37 -19.11 -3.10 -13.92
N ASP A 38 -18.39 -3.54 -14.94
CA ASP A 38 -17.04 -4.07 -14.94
C ASP A 38 -15.96 -2.96 -14.83
N ILE A 39 -15.84 -2.25 -13.68
CA ILE A 39 -14.85 -1.15 -13.56
C ILE A 39 -14.19 -0.90 -12.18
N GLU A 40 -14.63 -1.48 -11.07
CA GLU A 40 -13.99 -1.21 -9.76
C GLU A 40 -13.25 -2.43 -9.19
N HIS A 41 -12.06 -2.70 -9.71
CA HIS A 41 -11.08 -3.55 -9.02
C HIS A 41 -10.46 -2.73 -7.88
N ASN A 42 -11.04 -2.80 -6.68
CA ASN A 42 -10.44 -2.22 -5.47
C ASN A 42 -9.17 -2.99 -5.11
N VAL A 43 -8.04 -2.58 -5.66
CA VAL A 43 -6.71 -3.12 -5.37
C VAL A 43 -6.09 -2.30 -4.26
N PHE A 44 -5.53 -2.97 -3.25
CA PHE A 44 -4.77 -2.35 -2.19
C PHE A 44 -3.40 -3.01 -2.03
N ILE A 45 -2.44 -2.25 -1.52
CA ILE A 45 -1.14 -2.75 -1.09
C ILE A 45 -1.15 -2.81 0.43
N ALA A 46 -1.09 -4.02 0.98
CA ALA A 46 -0.92 -4.26 2.39
C ALA A 46 0.59 -4.25 2.72
N CYS A 47 0.99 -3.40 3.67
CA CYS A 47 2.35 -3.30 4.19
C CYS A 47 2.34 -3.72 5.65
N SER A 48 2.95 -4.85 5.97
CA SER A 48 2.98 -5.42 7.33
C SER A 48 4.39 -5.34 7.90
N CYS A 49 4.55 -4.68 9.05
CA CYS A 49 5.83 -4.61 9.75
C CYS A 49 6.30 -6.01 10.17
N ALA A 50 7.53 -6.39 9.81
CA ALA A 50 8.08 -7.69 10.19
C ALA A 50 8.39 -7.84 11.69
N ARG A 51 8.44 -6.73 12.44
CA ARG A 51 8.77 -6.70 13.87
C ARG A 51 7.55 -6.68 14.78
N CYS A 52 6.59 -5.79 14.55
CA CYS A 52 5.45 -5.58 15.46
C CYS A 52 4.10 -5.97 14.86
N SER A 53 4.08 -6.55 13.65
CA SER A 53 2.88 -7.01 12.94
C SER A 53 1.84 -5.93 12.63
N TYR A 54 2.17 -4.65 12.80
CA TYR A 54 1.33 -3.54 12.39
C TYR A 54 1.16 -3.57 10.87
N THR A 55 -0.08 -3.45 10.38
CA THR A 55 -0.40 -3.55 8.96
C THR A 55 -1.17 -2.32 8.51
N GLU A 56 -0.77 -1.79 7.36
CA GLU A 56 -1.28 -0.56 6.74
C GLU A 56 -1.66 -0.88 5.30
N PHE A 57 -2.70 -0.21 4.79
CA PHE A 57 -3.20 -0.43 3.43
C PHE A 57 -3.09 0.85 2.62
N TYR A 58 -2.54 0.74 1.42
CA TYR A 58 -2.38 1.83 0.47
C TYR A 58 -3.16 1.56 -0.81
N ASN A 59 -3.84 2.58 -1.34
CA ASN A 59 -4.42 2.50 -2.66
C ASN A 59 -3.33 2.82 -3.70
N PRO A 60 -2.92 1.86 -4.55
CA PRO A 60 -1.90 2.07 -5.56
C PRO A 60 -2.28 3.13 -6.59
N GLU A 61 -3.56 3.24 -6.99
CA GLU A 61 -3.98 4.22 -8.01
C GLU A 61 -3.77 5.66 -7.53
N ILE A 62 -4.05 5.92 -6.25
CA ILE A 62 -3.82 7.24 -5.63
C ILE A 62 -2.32 7.52 -5.52
N LEU A 63 -1.50 6.50 -5.28
CA LEU A 63 -0.04 6.65 -5.19
C LEU A 63 0.60 6.85 -6.58
N GLU A 64 0.13 6.15 -7.61
CA GLU A 64 0.58 6.28 -9.01
C GLU A 64 0.18 7.61 -9.63
N GLY A 65 -0.98 8.16 -9.25
CA GLY A 65 -1.48 9.44 -9.74
C GLY A 65 -0.78 10.69 -9.18
N LYS A 66 0.22 10.55 -8.31
CA LYS A 66 0.99 11.68 -7.77
C LYS A 66 2.29 11.90 -8.55
N ASP A 67 2.57 13.15 -8.91
CA ASP A 67 3.78 13.57 -9.65
C ASP A 67 5.09 13.14 -8.97
N ASN A 68 5.08 12.95 -7.64
CA ASN A 68 6.24 12.48 -6.88
C ASN A 68 5.82 11.44 -5.84
N LEU A 69 5.83 10.17 -6.26
CA LEU A 69 5.59 9.01 -5.38
C LEU A 69 6.54 8.99 -4.18
N GLY A 70 7.84 9.24 -4.40
CA GLY A 70 8.85 9.19 -3.35
C GLY A 70 8.57 10.18 -2.21
N ALA A 71 8.23 11.43 -2.55
CA ALA A 71 7.90 12.46 -1.56
C ALA A 71 6.59 12.14 -0.80
N ALA A 72 5.61 11.53 -1.47
CA ALA A 72 4.39 11.09 -0.81
C ALA A 72 4.68 9.96 0.20
N LEU A 73 5.54 9.02 -0.15
CA LEU A 73 5.94 7.93 0.75
C LEU A 73 6.82 8.43 1.90
N ASP A 74 7.72 9.39 1.65
CA ASP A 74 8.51 10.04 2.70
C ASP A 74 7.63 10.75 3.73
N LEU A 75 6.51 11.35 3.31
CA LEU A 75 5.56 11.95 4.25
C LEU A 75 4.82 10.89 5.09
N LEU A 76 4.59 9.70 4.53
CA LEU A 76 3.85 8.63 5.19
C LEU A 76 4.73 7.81 6.15
N PHE A 77 6.02 7.66 5.82
CA PHE A 77 6.97 6.83 6.55
C PHE A 77 8.07 7.61 7.28
N GLY A 78 8.17 8.92 7.07
CA GLY A 78 9.15 9.81 7.71
C GLY A 78 8.77 10.27 9.11
#